data_AF-A0A7W1UBY8-F1
#
_entry.id   AF-A0A7W1UBY8-F1
#
_cell.length_a   1.000
_cell.length_b   1.000
_cell.length_c   1.000
_cell.angle_alpha   90.00
_cell.angle_beta   90.00
_cell.angle_gamma   90.00
#
_symmetry.space_group_name_H-M   'P 1'
#
loop_
_entity.id
_entity.type
_entity.pdbx_description
1 polymer ?
#
loop_
_entity_poly.entity_id
_entity_poly.type
_entity_poly.pdbx_seq_one_letter_code
_entity_poly.pdbx_strand_id
1 'polypeptide(L)' 'TLMDVLQNNHLIRVPVVDSKGKLIGIVARRDLLRGYLQTSGS' A
#
# COMPACT_ATOMS: atom_id res chain seq x y z
N THR A 1 5.54 -10.49 -3.14
CA THR A 1 4.61 -9.81 -2.19
C THR A 1 4.53 -8.33 -2.53
N LEU A 2 3.51 -7.59 -2.08
CA LEU A 2 3.41 -6.14 -2.35
C LEU A 2 4.69 -5.37 -1.95
N MET A 3 5.38 -5.87 -0.92
CA MET A 3 6.68 -5.36 -0.47
C MET A 3 7.78 -5.50 -1.53
N ASP A 4 7.81 -6.62 -2.26
CA ASP A 4 8.80 -6.88 -3.31
C ASP A 4 8.63 -5.91 -4.49
N VAL A 5 7.38 -5.64 -4.89
CA VAL A 5 7.05 -4.65 -5.93
C VAL A 5 7.49 -3.24 -5.52
N LEU A 6 7.27 -2.87 -4.26
CA LEU A 6 7.70 -1.57 -3.73
C LEU A 6 9.23 -1.44 -3.66
N GLN A 7 9.94 -2.53 -3.32
CA GLN A 7 11.40 -2.56 -3.17
C GLN A 7 12.09 -2.50 -4.54
N ASN A 8 11.71 -3.38 -5.47
CA ASN A 8 12.38 -3.52 -6.76
C ASN A 8 12.14 -2.34 -7.71
N ASN A 9 11.00 -1.66 -7.58
CA ASN A 9 10.68 -0.50 -8.43
C ASN A 9 10.97 0.87 -7.77
N HIS A 10 11.64 0.92 -6.61
CA HIS A 10 11.87 2.16 -5.85
C HIS A 10 10.59 2.98 -5.62
N LEU A 11 9.45 2.32 -5.50
CA LEU A 11 8.16 2.99 -5.37
C LEU A 11 7.94 3.37 -3.89
N ILE A 12 7.97 4.66 -3.61
CA ILE A 12 7.68 5.19 -2.27
C ILE A 12 6.16 5.15 -2.00
N ARG A 13 5.35 5.16 -3.06
CA ARG A 13 3.89 5.27 -3.03
C ARG A 13 3.28 4.45 -4.17
N VAL A 14 2.18 3.75 -3.92
CA VAL A 14 1.42 2.99 -4.92
C VAL A 14 -0.03 3.47 -4.96
N PRO A 15 -0.58 3.80 -6.14
CA PRO A 15 -1.99 4.12 -6.27
C PRO A 15 -2.86 2.87 -6.06
N VAL A 16 -3.92 3.01 -5.29
CA VAL A 16 -4.97 2.00 -5.14
C VAL A 16 -6.11 2.39 -6.06
N VAL A 17 -6.48 1.49 -6.96
CA VAL A 17 -7.57 1.70 -7.91
C VAL A 17 -8.71 0.71 -7.66
N ASP A 18 -9.94 1.08 -8.01
CA ASP A 18 -11.07 0.15 -8.05
C ASP A 18 -10.99 -0.80 -9.26
N SER A 19 -11.95 -1.72 -9.37
CA SER A 19 -12.00 -2.70 -10.46
C SER A 19 -12.20 -2.09 -11.85
N LYS A 20 -12.63 -0.82 -11.93
CA LYS A 20 -12.77 -0.05 -13.18
C LYS A 20 -11.55 0.82 -13.46
N GLY A 21 -10.50 0.74 -12.65
CA GLY A 21 -9.27 1.52 -12.78
C GLY A 21 -9.36 2.93 -12.21
N LYS A 22 -10.42 3.29 -11.49
CA LYS A 22 -10.54 4.60 -10.86
C LYS A 22 -9.65 4.67 -9.62
N LEU A 23 -8.83 5.71 -9.50
CA LEU A 23 -8.02 5.96 -8.30
C LEU A 23 -8.92 6.18 -7.08
N ILE A 24 -8.78 5.31 -6.08
CA ILE A 24 -9.50 5.38 -4.79
C ILE A 24 -8.59 5.74 -3.62
N GLY A 25 -7.26 5.71 -3.79
CA GLY A 25 -6.33 6.11 -2.73
C GLY A 25 -4.86 5.94 -3.11
N ILE A 26 -3.98 6.25 -2.16
CA ILE A 26 -2.52 6.09 -2.30
C ILE A 26 -2.01 5.42 -1.03
N VAL A 27 -1.22 4.35 -1.18
CA VAL A 27 -0.57 3.65 -0.07
C VAL A 27 0.93 3.90 -0.16
N ALA A 28 1.54 4.39 0.92
CA ALA A 28 2.98 4.51 1.06
C ALA A 28 3.53 3.47 2.04
N ARG A 29 4.85 3.29 2.05
CA ARG A 29 5.54 2.34 2.96
C ARG A 29 5.15 2.55 4.44
N ARG A 30 4.95 3.80 4.87
CA ARG A 30 4.51 4.14 6.24
C ARG A 30 3.10 3.67 6.57
N ASP A 31 2.21 3.59 5.57
CA ASP A 31 0.83 3.16 5.76
C ASP A 31 0.75 1.66 5.98
N LEU A 32 1.69 0.89 5.41
CA LEU A 32 1.79 -0.55 5.64
C LEU A 32 2.17 -0.86 7.10
N LEU A 33 3.09 -0.09 7.69
CA LEU A 33 3.42 -0.22 9.11
C LEU A 33 2.23 0.15 10.00
N ARG A 34 1.53 1.25 9.68
CA ARG A 34 0.38 1.71 10.44
C ARG A 34 -0.80 0.73 10.34
N GLY A 35 -1.08 0.21 9.15
CA GLY A 35 -2.13 -0.78 8.91
C GLY A 35 -1.85 -2.13 9.57
N TYR A 36 -0.58 -2.58 9.58
CA TYR A 36 -0.18 -3.79 10.31
C TYR A 36 -0.46 -3.67 11.82
N LEU A 37 -0.09 -2.54 12.42
CA LEU A 37 -0.34 -2.30 13.85
C LEU A 37 -1.84 -2.15 14.17
N GLN A 38 -2.65 -1.65 13.23
CA GLN A 38 -4.09 -1.48 13.42
C GLN A 38 -4.88 -2.78 13.28
N THR A 39 -4.41 -3.73 12.46
CA THR A 39 -5.08 -5.03 12.29
C THR A 39 -4.68 -6.07 13.32
N SER A 40 -3.55 -5.91 14.03
CA SER A 40 -3.10 -6.83 15.08
C SER A 40 -3.54 -6.43 16.49
N GLY A 41 -4.28 -5.33 16.63
CA GLY A 41 -4.76 -4.79 17.90
C GLY A 41 -6.26 -4.97 18.15
N SER A 42 -6.94 -5.86 17.44
CA SER A 42 -8.36 -6.22 17.65
C SER A 42 -8.56 -7.72 17.65
#